data_AF-A0A642B4Q7-F1
#
_entry.id   AF-A0A642B4Q7-F1
#
_cell.length_a   1.000
_cell.length_b   1.000
_cell.length_c   1.000
_cell.angle_alpha   90.00
_cell.angle_beta   90.00
_cell.angle_gamma   90.00
#
_symmetry.space_group_name_H-M   'P 1'
#
loop_
_entity.id
_entity.type
_entity.pdbx_description
1 polymer ?
#
loop_
_entity_poly.entity_id
_entity_poly.type
_entity_poly.pdbx_seq_one_letter_code
_entity_poly.pdbx_strand_id
1 'polypeptide(L)'
;AYFARPIAYSELVKLFCKAYESDEDAANQLGVILTRHYKGNEEMKRASLKDSYQFILDDLDLAAELLALDKDFQPTGKDALYNTAAFFNEYTVYALRARVALYMRQWDEAIKYSSKVIDSNYYLLSSCTNYVSENVSYYKYMWTSDLSTEAIWKVGFTVNSYGGSLGQIFFNYDYSSYRPDYVPATWAINSYDSNDLRVSSFFQTYTTGYSHGLSWPLLIKYLGNEEFTNAQILHVSMPKVLRLSEQYLIRAEAYVQQAQPDYGRAGKDITTLRTARYSTYGGSTALSASNAMEVIEAERVKELYMEGFRLHDLKRWHKGFERKPQDQSLANGSSLKVEADDPLFVWPIPQH
;
A
#
# COMPACT_ATOMS: atom_id res chain seq x y z
N ALA A 1 13.28 17.83 0.09
CA ALA A 1 12.58 18.31 -1.13
C ALA A 1 12.59 17.26 -2.24
N TYR A 2 13.78 16.79 -2.66
CA TYR A 2 13.95 15.80 -3.73
C TYR A 2 13.32 14.42 -3.47
N PHE A 3 12.90 14.07 -2.25
CA PHE A 3 12.07 12.88 -2.01
C PHE A 3 10.55 13.15 -2.01
N ALA A 4 10.12 14.34 -1.58
CA ALA A 4 8.70 14.67 -1.53
C ALA A 4 8.09 14.84 -2.93
N ARG A 5 8.84 15.42 -3.87
CA ARG A 5 8.42 15.59 -5.26
C ARG A 5 8.18 14.24 -5.97
N PRO A 6 9.10 13.25 -5.94
CA PRO A 6 8.84 11.96 -6.55
C PRO A 6 7.69 11.19 -5.90
N ILE A 7 7.43 11.33 -4.59
CA ILE A 7 6.18 10.80 -3.99
C ILE A 7 4.97 11.37 -4.73
N ALA A 8 4.86 12.70 -4.84
CA ALA A 8 3.71 13.34 -5.48
C ALA A 8 3.58 12.95 -6.96
N TYR A 9 4.68 12.99 -7.72
CA TYR A 9 4.65 12.61 -9.13
C TYR A 9 4.37 11.11 -9.33
N SER A 10 4.83 10.24 -8.44
CA SER A 10 4.50 8.80 -8.49
C SER A 10 3.00 8.56 -8.32
N GLU A 11 2.32 9.35 -7.50
CA GLU A 11 0.86 9.30 -7.35
C GLU A 11 0.15 9.87 -8.59
N LEU A 12 0.64 10.97 -9.16
CA LEU A 12 0.07 11.55 -10.39
C LEU A 12 0.15 10.59 -11.58
N VAL A 13 1.32 10.00 -11.86
CA VAL A 13 1.44 9.04 -12.98
C VAL A 13 0.59 7.80 -12.73
N LYS A 14 0.51 7.35 -11.48
CA LYS A 14 -0.31 6.21 -11.08
C LYS A 14 -1.80 6.44 -11.34
N LEU A 15 -2.31 7.67 -11.15
CA LEU A 15 -3.72 8.03 -11.33
C LEU A 15 -4.06 8.42 -12.79
N PHE A 16 -3.24 9.27 -13.43
CA PHE A 16 -3.59 9.96 -14.68
C PHE A 16 -2.90 9.41 -15.93
N CYS A 17 -2.05 8.39 -15.80
CA CYS A 17 -1.37 7.76 -16.92
C CYS A 17 -1.77 6.29 -17.08
N LYS A 18 -1.56 5.77 -18.30
CA LYS A 18 -1.60 4.32 -18.57
C LYS A 18 -0.48 3.59 -17.80
N ALA A 19 -0.59 2.27 -17.70
CA ALA A 19 0.52 1.45 -17.21
C ALA A 19 1.76 1.60 -18.10
N TYR A 20 2.94 1.39 -17.52
CA TYR A 20 4.21 1.43 -18.24
C TYR A 20 4.51 0.03 -18.79
N GLU A 21 4.47 -0.11 -20.12
CA GLU A 21 4.70 -1.42 -20.75
C GLU A 21 6.17 -1.64 -21.14
N SER A 22 6.77 -0.63 -21.77
CA SER A 22 8.18 -0.59 -22.10
C SER A 22 8.63 0.85 -22.28
N ASP A 23 9.93 1.07 -22.39
CA ASP A 23 10.51 2.38 -22.71
C ASP A 23 9.99 2.92 -24.05
N GLU A 24 9.82 2.06 -25.05
CA GLU A 24 9.31 2.41 -26.37
C GLU A 24 7.83 2.79 -26.33
N ASP A 25 6.99 2.02 -25.62
CA ASP A 25 5.58 2.37 -25.46
C ASP A 25 5.43 3.67 -24.65
N ALA A 26 6.12 3.77 -23.50
CA ALA A 26 6.00 4.91 -22.61
C ALA A 26 6.49 6.23 -23.25
N ALA A 27 7.42 6.19 -24.20
CA ALA A 27 7.82 7.37 -24.98
C ALA A 27 6.67 7.89 -25.87
N ASN A 28 5.72 7.04 -26.25
CA ASN A 28 4.58 7.35 -27.10
C ASN A 28 3.27 7.59 -26.31
N GLN A 29 3.26 7.31 -25.00
CA GLN A 29 2.11 7.62 -24.13
C GLN A 29 2.27 8.99 -23.47
N LEU A 30 1.15 9.66 -23.21
CA LEU A 30 1.16 10.93 -22.47
C LEU A 30 1.37 10.67 -20.97
N GLY A 31 2.33 11.39 -20.40
CA GLY A 31 2.64 11.43 -18.98
C GLY A 31 1.91 12.57 -18.26
N VAL A 32 2.62 13.28 -17.38
CA VAL A 32 2.08 14.44 -16.64
C VAL A 32 2.85 15.71 -17.00
N ILE A 33 2.35 16.87 -16.58
CA ILE A 33 3.08 18.13 -16.70
C ILE A 33 4.23 18.12 -15.69
N LEU A 34 5.43 18.46 -16.13
CA LEU A 34 6.63 18.48 -15.29
C LEU A 34 6.98 19.92 -14.94
N THR A 35 7.04 20.22 -13.64
CA THR A 35 7.50 21.51 -13.12
C THR A 35 8.64 21.30 -12.12
N ARG A 36 9.74 22.03 -12.33
CA ARG A 36 10.90 22.00 -11.43
C ARG A 36 10.89 23.20 -10.48
N HIS A 37 10.20 24.28 -10.83
CA HIS A 37 10.26 25.55 -10.12
C HIS A 37 8.90 25.97 -9.58
N TYR A 38 8.86 26.40 -8.33
CA TYR A 38 7.70 27.09 -7.78
C TYR A 38 7.50 28.43 -8.50
N LYS A 39 6.31 28.62 -9.10
CA LYS A 39 6.00 29.76 -9.99
C LYS A 39 6.97 29.88 -11.18
N GLY A 40 7.44 28.76 -11.70
CA GLY A 40 8.22 28.75 -12.94
C GLY A 40 7.38 29.14 -14.16
N ASN A 41 8.07 29.31 -15.28
CA ASN A 41 7.50 29.62 -16.59
C ASN A 41 7.59 28.42 -17.54
N GLU A 42 7.70 27.20 -17.00
CA GLU A 42 7.69 25.98 -17.80
C GLU A 42 6.38 25.87 -18.60
N GLU A 43 6.45 25.34 -19.82
CA GLU A 43 5.28 25.13 -20.65
C GLU A 43 4.33 24.12 -19.96
N MET A 44 3.06 24.50 -19.81
CA MET A 44 2.03 23.65 -19.20
C MET A 44 1.52 22.59 -20.17
N LYS A 45 2.44 21.71 -20.59
CA LYS A 45 2.21 20.61 -21.51
C LYS A 45 2.61 19.29 -20.87
N ARG A 46 1.78 18.26 -21.07
CA ARG A 46 2.10 16.91 -20.60
C ARG A 46 3.35 16.40 -21.32
N ALA A 47 4.33 15.94 -20.55
CA ALA A 47 5.49 15.22 -21.08
C ALA A 47 5.10 13.81 -21.54
N SER A 48 6.04 13.04 -22.08
CA SER A 48 5.83 11.61 -22.29
C SER A 48 5.71 10.87 -20.94
N LEU A 49 5.12 9.68 -20.94
CA LEU A 49 5.09 8.83 -19.76
C LEU A 49 6.52 8.45 -19.36
N LYS A 50 7.38 8.15 -20.34
CA LYS A 50 8.81 7.90 -20.12
C LYS A 50 9.49 9.05 -19.37
N ASP A 51 9.35 10.28 -19.86
CA ASP A 51 9.95 11.46 -19.23
C ASP A 51 9.39 11.72 -17.83
N SER A 52 8.12 11.39 -17.60
CA SER A 52 7.49 11.54 -16.28
C SER A 52 8.07 10.57 -15.26
N TYR A 53 8.35 9.33 -15.66
CA TYR A 53 9.06 8.37 -14.80
C TYR A 53 10.53 8.74 -14.64
N GLN A 54 11.21 9.19 -15.69
CA GLN A 54 12.59 9.66 -15.59
C GLN A 54 12.71 10.83 -14.61
N PHE A 55 11.76 11.76 -14.63
CA PHE A 55 11.69 12.87 -13.68
C PHE A 55 11.61 12.41 -12.22
N ILE A 56 10.84 11.34 -11.95
CA ILE A 56 10.75 10.71 -10.63
C ILE A 56 12.10 10.08 -10.26
N LEU A 57 12.72 9.34 -11.19
CA LEU A 57 13.99 8.64 -10.95
C LEU A 57 15.15 9.61 -10.68
N ASP A 58 15.26 10.69 -11.46
CA ASP A 58 16.29 11.73 -11.27
C ASP A 58 16.24 12.32 -9.86
N ASP A 59 15.03 12.60 -9.37
CA ASP A 59 14.82 13.12 -8.02
C ASP A 59 15.13 12.09 -6.94
N LEU A 60 14.80 10.82 -7.17
CA LEU A 60 15.14 9.73 -6.26
C LEU A 60 16.65 9.48 -6.21
N ASP A 61 17.39 9.69 -7.30
CA ASP A 61 18.85 9.62 -7.31
C ASP A 61 19.46 10.70 -6.43
N LEU A 62 19.02 11.96 -6.58
CA LEU A 62 19.45 13.07 -5.72
C LEU A 62 19.05 12.85 -4.26
N ALA A 63 17.83 12.35 -4.02
CA ALA A 63 17.36 12.05 -2.67
C ALA A 63 18.18 10.95 -2.00
N ALA A 64 18.60 9.92 -2.74
CA ALA A 64 19.42 8.84 -2.21
C ALA A 64 20.79 9.35 -1.73
N GLU A 65 21.41 10.27 -2.48
CA GLU A 65 22.67 10.90 -2.07
C GLU A 65 22.49 11.79 -0.82
N LEU A 66 21.46 12.63 -0.82
CA LEU A 66 21.25 13.63 0.23
C LEU A 66 20.67 13.07 1.53
N LEU A 67 20.02 11.91 1.49
CA LEU A 67 19.41 11.24 2.65
C LEU A 67 20.19 10.00 3.09
N ALA A 68 21.37 9.77 2.51
CA ALA A 68 22.24 8.66 2.90
C ALA A 68 22.50 8.70 4.42
N LEU A 69 22.35 7.56 5.07
CA LEU A 69 22.69 7.45 6.48
C LEU A 69 24.22 7.40 6.65
N ASP A 70 24.71 7.96 7.75
CA ASP A 70 26.12 7.82 8.10
C ASP A 70 26.48 6.34 8.27
N LYS A 71 27.68 5.94 7.80
CA LYS A 71 28.10 4.51 7.82
C LYS A 71 28.14 3.90 9.23
N ASP A 72 28.43 4.73 10.23
CA ASP A 72 28.50 4.33 11.63
C ASP A 72 27.16 4.53 12.37
N PHE A 73 26.10 4.92 11.65
CA PHE A 73 24.78 5.14 12.22
C PHE A 73 24.13 3.81 12.63
N GLN A 74 23.86 3.64 13.92
CA GLN A 74 23.23 2.46 14.51
C GLN A 74 21.93 2.87 15.24
N PRO A 75 20.84 3.11 14.51
CA PRO A 75 19.59 3.59 15.09
C PRO A 75 18.95 2.50 15.94
N THR A 76 18.90 2.72 17.26
CA THR A 76 18.31 1.76 18.23
C THR A 76 17.36 2.47 19.20
N GLY A 77 16.52 1.70 19.90
CA GLY A 77 15.57 2.24 20.86
C GLY A 77 14.66 3.30 20.23
N LYS A 78 14.57 4.48 20.83
CA LYS A 78 13.77 5.61 20.34
C LYS A 78 14.19 6.10 18.95
N ASP A 79 15.47 5.92 18.59
CA ASP A 79 16.06 6.42 17.34
C ASP A 79 15.99 5.37 16.22
N ALA A 80 15.48 4.16 16.50
CA ALA A 80 15.19 3.15 15.49
C ALA A 80 14.36 3.75 14.34
N LEU A 81 14.71 3.42 13.09
CA LEU A 81 14.12 4.09 11.92
C LEU A 81 12.60 3.96 11.84
N TYR A 82 12.04 2.82 12.26
CA TYR A 82 10.59 2.62 12.31
C TYR A 82 9.89 3.52 13.35
N ASN A 83 10.59 3.95 14.42
CA ASN A 83 10.07 4.90 15.41
C ASN A 83 10.11 6.35 14.90
N THR A 84 11.02 6.66 13.97
CA THR A 84 11.17 7.97 13.34
C THR A 84 10.55 8.04 11.94
N ALA A 85 9.69 7.07 11.58
CA ALA A 85 9.08 6.91 10.25
C ALA A 85 8.24 8.10 9.74
N ALA A 86 8.04 9.16 10.54
CA ALA A 86 7.50 10.43 10.05
C ALA A 86 8.50 11.25 9.21
N PHE A 87 9.80 10.95 9.33
CA PHE A 87 10.88 11.62 8.62
C PHE A 87 11.39 10.79 7.45
N PHE A 88 11.91 11.48 6.44
CA PHE A 88 12.56 10.83 5.30
C PHE A 88 13.98 10.41 5.66
N ASN A 89 14.38 9.24 5.16
CA ASN A 89 15.73 8.70 5.27
C ASN A 89 16.07 7.90 4.00
N GLU A 90 17.30 7.42 3.89
CA GLU A 90 17.78 6.60 2.76
C GLU A 90 16.81 5.46 2.36
N TYR A 91 16.24 4.75 3.34
CA TYR A 91 15.36 3.61 3.10
C TYR A 91 13.97 4.02 2.62
N THR A 92 13.52 5.25 2.90
CA THR A 92 12.31 5.80 2.27
C THR A 92 12.50 5.93 0.76
N VAL A 93 13.71 6.32 0.32
CA VAL A 93 14.08 6.43 -1.10
C VAL A 93 14.11 5.05 -1.74
N TYR A 94 14.78 4.07 -1.10
CA TYR A 94 14.83 2.70 -1.61
C TYR A 94 13.45 2.06 -1.75
N ALA A 95 12.59 2.22 -0.74
CA ALA A 95 11.25 1.65 -0.77
C ALA A 95 10.38 2.22 -1.89
N LEU A 96 10.41 3.54 -2.12
CA LEU A 96 9.70 4.16 -3.23
C LEU A 96 10.30 3.77 -4.58
N ARG A 97 11.64 3.70 -4.68
CA ARG A 97 12.32 3.29 -5.91
C ARG A 97 11.99 1.85 -6.31
N ALA A 98 11.86 0.95 -5.34
CA ALA A 98 11.40 -0.42 -5.60
C ALA A 98 9.98 -0.46 -6.18
N ARG A 99 9.04 0.34 -5.63
CA ARG A 99 7.68 0.46 -6.15
C ARG A 99 7.66 1.04 -7.56
N VAL A 100 8.41 2.12 -7.79
CA VAL A 100 8.52 2.76 -9.11
C VAL A 100 9.09 1.78 -10.14
N ALA A 101 10.16 1.07 -9.80
CA ALA A 101 10.76 0.05 -10.66
C ALA A 101 9.78 -1.10 -10.97
N LEU A 102 9.00 -1.56 -9.98
CA LEU A 102 7.94 -2.55 -10.21
C LEU A 102 6.93 -2.05 -11.24
N TYR A 103 6.48 -0.79 -11.11
CA TYR A 103 5.51 -0.20 -12.05
C TYR A 103 6.09 0.04 -13.44
N MET A 104 7.40 0.26 -13.55
CA MET A 104 8.12 0.35 -14.82
C MET A 104 8.50 -1.01 -15.41
N ARG A 105 8.13 -2.12 -14.75
CA ARG A 105 8.51 -3.50 -15.13
C ARG A 105 10.04 -3.71 -15.15
N GLN A 106 10.77 -2.91 -14.39
CA GLN A 106 12.22 -3.02 -14.19
C GLN A 106 12.51 -3.98 -13.04
N TRP A 107 12.34 -5.28 -13.32
CA TRP A 107 12.34 -6.31 -12.28
C TRP A 107 13.65 -6.39 -11.48
N ASP A 108 14.80 -6.25 -12.14
CA ASP A 108 16.11 -6.29 -11.50
C ASP A 108 16.28 -5.14 -10.50
N GLU A 109 15.86 -3.92 -10.88
CA GLU A 109 15.93 -2.75 -10.00
C GLU A 109 14.90 -2.85 -8.87
N ALA A 110 13.70 -3.39 -9.13
CA ALA A 110 12.70 -3.66 -8.10
C ALA A 110 13.24 -4.63 -7.03
N ILE A 111 13.91 -5.72 -7.45
CA ILE A 111 14.57 -6.68 -6.55
C ILE A 111 15.70 -6.02 -5.77
N LYS A 112 16.56 -5.26 -6.45
CA LYS A 112 17.72 -4.59 -5.85
C LYS A 112 17.29 -3.64 -4.73
N TYR A 113 16.33 -2.75 -4.99
CA TYR A 113 15.93 -1.75 -4.01
C TYR A 113 15.05 -2.30 -2.89
N SER A 114 14.16 -3.26 -3.18
CA SER A 114 13.43 -3.96 -2.13
C SER A 114 14.37 -4.76 -1.23
N SER A 115 15.41 -5.41 -1.79
CA SER A 115 16.43 -6.11 -1.00
C SER A 115 17.24 -5.17 -0.13
N LYS A 116 17.62 -3.98 -0.62
CA LYS A 116 18.27 -2.96 0.22
C LYS A 116 17.46 -2.65 1.48
N VAL A 117 16.13 -2.57 1.38
CA VAL A 117 15.26 -2.34 2.55
C VAL A 117 15.15 -3.59 3.42
N ILE A 118 14.84 -4.74 2.83
CA ILE A 118 14.61 -6.00 3.56
C ILE A 118 15.86 -6.45 4.31
N ASP A 119 17.02 -6.41 3.64
CA ASP A 119 18.27 -6.97 4.15
C ASP A 119 18.99 -5.99 5.11
N SER A 120 18.49 -4.75 5.25
CA SER A 120 19.01 -3.76 6.20
C SER A 120 18.80 -4.15 7.67
N ASN A 121 17.76 -4.95 7.94
CA ASN A 121 17.29 -5.29 9.29
C ASN A 121 16.89 -4.08 10.17
N TYR A 122 16.76 -2.87 9.61
CA TYR A 122 16.24 -1.71 10.35
C TYR A 122 14.73 -1.71 10.52
N TYR A 123 14.03 -2.53 9.75
CA TYR A 123 12.58 -2.70 9.80
C TYR A 123 12.27 -4.18 10.01
N LEU A 124 11.21 -4.46 10.77
CA LEU A 124 10.79 -5.83 11.09
C LEU A 124 9.29 -5.95 10.81
N LEU A 125 8.88 -7.04 10.14
CA LEU A 125 7.47 -7.29 9.91
C LEU A 125 6.72 -7.31 11.25
N SER A 126 5.68 -6.48 11.35
CA SER A 126 4.86 -6.41 12.56
C SER A 126 4.08 -7.72 12.70
N SER A 127 4.36 -8.46 13.77
CA SER A 127 3.81 -9.80 13.96
C SER A 127 2.38 -9.77 14.51
N CYS A 128 1.54 -10.70 14.04
CA CYS A 128 0.23 -10.97 14.61
C CYS A 128 0.28 -11.85 15.87
N THR A 129 1.41 -12.52 16.14
CA THR A 129 1.59 -13.47 17.24
C THR A 129 2.52 -12.98 18.34
N ASN A 130 3.26 -11.89 18.11
CA ASN A 130 4.00 -11.18 19.14
C ASN A 130 3.17 -9.96 19.61
N TYR A 131 3.17 -9.71 20.91
CA TYR A 131 2.26 -8.76 21.55
C TYR A 131 3.02 -7.60 22.20
N VAL A 132 2.48 -6.38 22.06
CA VAL A 132 2.96 -5.18 22.76
C VAL A 132 2.29 -5.03 24.13
N SER A 133 1.07 -5.54 24.26
CA SER A 133 0.28 -5.58 25.50
C SER A 133 -0.73 -6.73 25.42
N GLU A 134 -1.45 -6.97 26.51
CA GLU A 134 -2.51 -7.98 26.53
C GLU A 134 -3.50 -7.74 25.37
N ASN A 135 -3.71 -8.76 24.54
CA ASN A 135 -4.60 -8.76 23.36
C ASN A 135 -4.29 -7.72 22.26
N VAL A 136 -3.10 -7.10 22.25
CA VAL A 136 -2.65 -6.21 21.17
C VAL A 136 -1.35 -6.71 20.57
N SER A 137 -1.45 -7.31 19.38
CA SER A 137 -0.28 -7.72 18.60
C SER A 137 0.45 -6.51 18.02
N TYR A 138 1.72 -6.64 17.67
CA TYR A 138 2.44 -5.58 16.94
C TYR A 138 1.72 -5.18 15.65
N TYR A 139 1.11 -6.15 14.95
CA TYR A 139 0.34 -5.85 13.74
C TYR A 139 -0.92 -5.04 14.03
N LYS A 140 -1.66 -5.36 15.09
CA LYS A 140 -2.84 -4.59 15.51
C LYS A 140 -2.45 -3.18 15.97
N TYR A 141 -1.36 -3.07 16.73
CA TYR A 141 -0.83 -1.81 17.26
C TYR A 141 -0.50 -0.79 16.17
N MET A 142 -0.02 -1.25 15.01
CA MET A 142 0.21 -0.39 13.84
C MET A 142 -1.05 0.34 13.38
N TRP A 143 -2.24 -0.26 13.53
CA TRP A 143 -3.50 0.31 13.07
C TRP A 143 -4.22 1.09 14.16
N THR A 144 -4.12 0.68 15.43
CA THR A 144 -4.80 1.33 16.55
C THR A 144 -3.99 2.46 17.19
N SER A 145 -2.67 2.49 17.01
CA SER A 145 -1.79 3.45 17.68
C SER A 145 -0.74 4.09 16.75
N ASP A 146 -0.78 3.76 15.45
CA ASP A 146 0.17 4.24 14.43
C ASP A 146 1.65 3.91 14.69
N LEU A 147 1.94 3.03 15.65
CA LEU A 147 3.28 2.58 16.01
C LEU A 147 3.54 1.20 15.40
N SER A 148 4.60 1.09 14.62
CA SER A 148 4.85 -0.07 13.77
C SER A 148 6.33 -0.33 13.66
N THR A 149 6.71 -1.61 13.69
CA THR A 149 8.08 -2.04 13.39
C THR A 149 8.37 -2.13 11.89
N GLU A 150 7.32 -2.12 11.05
CA GLU A 150 7.41 -2.30 9.60
C GLU A 150 7.13 -1.02 8.80
N ALA A 151 6.76 0.08 9.46
CA ALA A 151 6.57 1.37 8.80
C ALA A 151 7.92 1.94 8.37
N ILE A 152 8.10 2.12 7.06
CA ILE A 152 9.28 2.77 6.47
C ILE A 152 9.03 4.28 6.38
N TRP A 153 7.83 4.67 5.96
CA TRP A 153 7.39 6.06 6.01
C TRP A 153 5.89 6.16 6.28
N LYS A 154 5.53 7.11 7.15
CA LYS A 154 4.15 7.50 7.46
C LYS A 154 4.02 9.02 7.51
N VAL A 155 2.82 9.53 7.24
CA VAL A 155 2.53 10.95 7.45
C VAL A 155 2.27 11.19 8.94
N GLY A 156 3.15 11.94 9.59
CA GLY A 156 3.05 12.21 11.03
C GLY A 156 1.95 13.20 11.38
N PHE A 157 1.14 12.87 12.39
CA PHE A 157 0.10 13.72 12.94
C PHE A 157 0.30 13.93 14.45
N THR A 158 -0.31 14.98 14.99
CA THR A 158 -0.55 15.15 16.43
C THR A 158 -2.01 15.56 16.63
N VAL A 159 -2.54 15.46 17.85
CA VAL A 159 -3.91 15.91 18.16
C VAL A 159 -4.16 17.40 17.83
N ASN A 160 -3.10 18.20 17.68
CA ASN A 160 -3.16 19.62 17.32
C ASN A 160 -2.86 19.90 15.83
N SER A 161 -2.44 18.89 15.06
CA SER A 161 -2.11 19.01 13.63
C SER A 161 -2.24 17.66 12.95
N TYR A 162 -3.36 17.44 12.28
CA TYR A 162 -3.72 16.16 11.68
C TYR A 162 -4.43 16.32 10.33
N GLY A 163 -4.41 15.25 9.53
CA GLY A 163 -5.07 15.19 8.23
C GLY A 163 -6.55 14.79 8.29
N GLY A 164 -7.09 14.37 7.15
CA GLY A 164 -8.50 13.96 7.06
C GLY A 164 -8.83 12.69 7.86
N SER A 165 -10.11 12.54 8.20
CA SER A 165 -10.73 11.37 8.84
C SER A 165 -10.88 10.20 7.87
N LEU A 166 -9.76 9.63 7.42
CA LEU A 166 -9.74 8.56 6.40
C LEU A 166 -10.61 7.35 6.74
N GLY A 167 -10.78 7.05 8.03
CA GLY A 167 -11.64 5.97 8.51
C GLY A 167 -13.14 6.20 8.37
N GLN A 168 -13.57 7.46 8.16
CA GLN A 168 -14.96 7.85 8.24
C GLN A 168 -15.81 7.08 7.24
N ILE A 169 -15.33 6.90 6.01
CA ILE A 169 -16.05 6.17 4.96
C ILE A 169 -16.34 4.69 5.32
N PHE A 170 -15.58 4.10 6.24
CA PHE A 170 -15.69 2.69 6.65
C PHE A 170 -16.46 2.48 7.95
N PHE A 171 -16.72 3.55 8.71
CA PHE A 171 -17.31 3.48 10.04
C PHE A 171 -18.39 4.53 10.26
N ASN A 172 -18.04 5.80 10.00
CA ASN A 172 -18.86 6.99 10.22
C ASN A 172 -19.60 6.91 11.56
N TYR A 173 -18.84 6.63 12.62
CA TYR A 173 -19.34 6.51 13.97
C TYR A 173 -19.52 7.90 14.58
N ASP A 174 -20.66 8.11 15.23
CA ASP A 174 -21.07 9.42 15.77
C ASP A 174 -21.33 9.41 17.29
N TYR A 175 -20.68 8.49 18.01
CA TYR A 175 -20.95 8.17 19.43
C TYR A 175 -22.28 7.43 19.70
N SER A 176 -23.11 7.21 18.68
CA SER A 176 -24.39 6.50 18.84
C SER A 176 -24.53 5.29 17.93
N SER A 177 -24.07 5.38 16.69
CA SER A 177 -24.31 4.37 15.67
C SER A 177 -23.21 4.33 14.62
N TYR A 178 -23.08 3.19 13.93
CA TYR A 178 -22.15 3.00 12.82
C TYR A 178 -22.88 3.17 11.49
N ARG A 179 -22.45 4.12 10.64
CA ARG A 179 -23.11 4.45 9.36
C ARG A 179 -22.11 4.45 8.19
N PRO A 180 -21.42 3.34 7.91
CA PRO A 180 -20.40 3.29 6.87
C PRO A 180 -20.99 3.59 5.49
N ASP A 181 -20.21 4.24 4.62
CA ASP A 181 -20.55 4.46 3.22
C ASP A 181 -20.29 3.18 2.39
N TYR A 182 -19.26 2.44 2.78
CA TYR A 182 -18.85 1.19 2.14
C TYR A 182 -18.60 0.10 3.18
N VAL A 183 -19.02 -1.13 2.85
CA VAL A 183 -18.69 -2.32 3.63
C VAL A 183 -17.83 -3.28 2.79
N PRO A 184 -16.93 -4.07 3.42
CA PRO A 184 -16.13 -5.06 2.73
C PRO A 184 -16.97 -6.08 1.95
N ALA A 185 -16.55 -6.41 0.73
CA ALA A 185 -17.20 -7.46 -0.05
C ALA A 185 -16.95 -8.85 0.55
N THR A 186 -17.91 -9.77 0.40
CA THR A 186 -17.84 -11.12 0.99
C THR A 186 -16.61 -11.89 0.49
N TRP A 187 -16.27 -11.76 -0.79
CA TRP A 187 -15.10 -12.45 -1.35
C TRP A 187 -13.78 -11.98 -0.71
N ALA A 188 -13.70 -10.71 -0.30
CA ALA A 188 -12.51 -10.16 0.34
C ALA A 188 -12.39 -10.70 1.77
N ILE A 189 -13.49 -10.72 2.54
CA ILE A 189 -13.52 -11.31 3.88
C ILE A 189 -13.17 -12.81 3.82
N ASN A 190 -13.73 -13.54 2.85
CA ASN A 190 -13.51 -14.98 2.69
C ASN A 190 -12.13 -15.33 2.10
N SER A 191 -11.32 -14.34 1.73
CA SER A 191 -9.95 -14.59 1.23
C SER A 191 -8.97 -14.95 2.35
N TYR A 192 -9.30 -14.63 3.59
CA TYR A 192 -8.52 -14.97 4.77
C TYR A 192 -8.93 -16.36 5.28
N ASP A 193 -7.98 -17.28 5.37
CA ASP A 193 -8.23 -18.59 5.97
C ASP A 193 -8.27 -18.52 7.51
N SER A 194 -8.66 -19.62 8.16
CA SER A 194 -8.88 -19.66 9.61
C SER A 194 -7.62 -19.39 10.45
N ASN A 195 -6.43 -19.55 9.87
CA ASN A 195 -5.18 -19.31 10.58
C ASN A 195 -4.63 -17.89 10.32
N ASP A 196 -5.20 -17.13 9.38
CA ASP A 196 -4.76 -15.79 9.04
C ASP A 196 -5.28 -14.76 10.05
N LEU A 197 -4.41 -14.28 10.93
CA LEU A 197 -4.78 -13.34 12.01
C LEU A 197 -4.95 -11.89 11.54
N ARG A 198 -4.75 -11.59 10.24
CA ARG A 198 -5.10 -10.27 9.70
C ARG A 198 -6.59 -10.01 9.79
N VAL A 199 -7.42 -11.06 9.67
CA VAL A 199 -8.88 -10.92 9.67
C VAL A 199 -9.38 -10.21 10.94
N SER A 200 -8.84 -10.55 12.12
CA SER A 200 -9.22 -9.94 13.40
C SER A 200 -8.57 -8.58 13.65
N SER A 201 -7.54 -8.22 12.87
CA SER A 201 -6.93 -6.89 12.89
C SER A 201 -7.61 -5.93 11.93
N PHE A 202 -8.24 -6.45 10.87
CA PHE A 202 -8.87 -5.65 9.82
C PHE A 202 -10.38 -5.59 9.94
N PHE A 203 -11.03 -6.61 10.47
CA PHE A 203 -12.48 -6.70 10.47
C PHE A 203 -13.06 -6.98 11.86
N GLN A 204 -14.19 -6.34 12.13
CA GLN A 204 -15.00 -6.64 13.31
C GLN A 204 -16.48 -6.42 12.98
N THR A 205 -17.33 -7.34 13.44
CA THR A 205 -18.76 -7.28 13.18
C THR A 205 -19.42 -6.20 14.03
N TYR A 206 -20.15 -5.30 13.36
CA TYR A 206 -21.01 -4.31 14.00
C TYR A 206 -22.40 -4.31 13.35
N THR A 207 -23.41 -3.93 14.11
CA THR A 207 -24.74 -3.61 13.56
C THR A 207 -24.78 -2.15 13.14
N THR A 208 -25.11 -1.89 11.88
CA THR A 208 -25.20 -0.54 11.32
C THR A 208 -26.45 0.20 11.80
N GLY A 209 -26.36 1.51 11.91
CA GLY A 209 -27.45 2.41 12.33
C GLY A 209 -28.49 2.73 11.24
N TYR A 210 -28.42 2.07 10.08
CA TYR A 210 -29.41 2.19 9.03
C TYR A 210 -30.69 1.44 9.39
N SER A 211 -31.83 1.79 8.78
CA SER A 211 -33.14 1.18 9.08
C SER A 211 -33.17 -0.33 8.85
N HIS A 212 -32.35 -0.85 7.94
CA HIS A 212 -32.21 -2.28 7.67
C HIS A 212 -31.34 -3.03 8.69
N GLY A 213 -30.63 -2.33 9.58
CA GLY A 213 -29.89 -2.92 10.70
C GLY A 213 -28.87 -3.99 10.31
N LEU A 214 -28.14 -3.80 9.20
CA LEU A 214 -27.18 -4.80 8.72
C LEU A 214 -26.11 -5.06 9.78
N SER A 215 -25.95 -6.32 10.20
CA SER A 215 -24.76 -6.78 10.96
C SER A 215 -23.72 -7.29 9.97
N TRP A 216 -22.55 -6.65 9.91
CA TRP A 216 -21.51 -6.98 8.93
C TRP A 216 -20.09 -6.77 9.49
N PRO A 217 -19.08 -7.52 9.02
CA PRO A 217 -17.68 -7.23 9.33
C PRO A 217 -17.23 -5.89 8.72
N LEU A 218 -17.10 -4.85 9.54
CA LEU A 218 -16.62 -3.52 9.13
C LEU A 218 -15.09 -3.44 9.20
N LEU A 219 -14.47 -2.56 8.41
CA LEU A 219 -13.01 -2.44 8.28
C LEU A 219 -12.38 -1.61 9.42
N ILE A 220 -12.06 -2.24 10.55
CA ILE A 220 -11.47 -1.57 11.73
C ILE A 220 -10.01 -1.12 11.54
N LYS A 221 -9.38 -1.48 10.41
CA LYS A 221 -8.02 -1.07 10.05
C LYS A 221 -7.79 0.46 10.10
N TYR A 222 -8.85 1.23 9.87
CA TYR A 222 -8.84 2.69 9.92
C TYR A 222 -9.86 3.24 10.93
N LEU A 223 -10.18 2.49 11.99
CA LEU A 223 -11.18 2.93 12.98
C LEU A 223 -10.83 4.31 13.58
N GLY A 224 -9.55 4.57 13.76
CA GLY A 224 -8.98 5.76 14.38
C GLY A 224 -7.86 5.36 15.33
N ASN A 225 -6.85 6.22 15.46
CA ASN A 225 -5.83 6.07 16.48
C ASN A 225 -6.44 6.40 17.86
N GLU A 226 -6.10 5.60 18.87
CA GLU A 226 -6.63 5.72 20.23
C GLU A 226 -6.35 7.08 20.88
N GLU A 227 -5.18 7.68 20.65
CA GLU A 227 -4.83 9.02 21.15
C GLU A 227 -5.78 10.08 20.61
N PHE A 228 -6.06 10.03 19.30
CA PHE A 228 -7.01 10.92 18.64
C PHE A 228 -8.43 10.68 19.14
N THR A 229 -8.83 9.42 19.27
CA THR A 229 -10.16 9.05 19.77
C THR A 229 -10.39 9.56 21.19
N ASN A 230 -9.39 9.46 22.06
CA ASN A 230 -9.43 10.00 23.43
C ASN A 230 -9.55 11.53 23.46
N ALA A 231 -9.01 12.21 22.44
CA ALA A 231 -9.17 13.65 22.23
C ALA A 231 -10.47 14.02 21.47
N GLN A 232 -11.41 13.07 21.31
CA GLN A 232 -12.66 13.24 20.56
C GLN A 232 -12.47 13.53 19.06
N ILE A 233 -11.35 13.08 18.48
CA ILE A 233 -11.04 13.16 17.06
C ILE A 233 -11.25 11.76 16.47
N LEU A 234 -12.39 11.54 15.83
CA LEU A 234 -12.77 10.22 15.30
C LEU A 234 -12.12 9.95 13.93
N HIS A 235 -11.82 8.67 13.68
CA HIS A 235 -11.44 8.16 12.35
C HIS A 235 -10.15 8.72 11.74
N VAL A 236 -9.33 9.36 12.56
CA VAL A 236 -8.01 9.87 12.17
C VAL A 236 -6.96 8.84 12.56
N SER A 237 -6.16 8.43 11.58
CA SER A 237 -4.98 7.57 11.75
C SER A 237 -3.89 8.07 10.82
N MET A 238 -2.62 7.92 11.21
CA MET A 238 -1.49 8.27 10.35
C MET A 238 -1.42 7.32 9.13
N PRO A 239 -1.45 7.82 7.89
CA PRO A 239 -1.23 7.01 6.69
C PRO A 239 0.16 6.38 6.67
N LYS A 240 0.25 5.05 6.54
CA LYS A 240 1.52 4.31 6.38
C LYS A 240 1.79 4.11 4.90
N VAL A 241 2.43 5.09 4.29
CA VAL A 241 2.57 5.16 2.83
C VAL A 241 3.57 4.12 2.30
N LEU A 242 4.63 3.81 3.05
CA LEU A 242 5.64 2.81 2.71
C LEU A 242 5.78 1.82 3.87
N ARG A 243 5.64 0.52 3.60
CA ARG A 243 5.79 -0.56 4.60
C ARG A 243 6.70 -1.67 4.11
N LEU A 244 7.36 -2.36 5.03
CA LEU A 244 8.24 -3.50 4.72
C LEU A 244 7.49 -4.65 4.03
N SER A 245 6.26 -4.92 4.44
CA SER A 245 5.39 -5.92 3.82
C SER A 245 5.21 -5.72 2.31
N GLU A 246 5.06 -4.48 1.86
CA GLU A 246 5.01 -4.14 0.44
C GLU A 246 6.33 -4.48 -0.26
N GLN A 247 7.48 -4.25 0.39
CA GLN A 247 8.78 -4.58 -0.19
C GLN A 247 8.94 -6.08 -0.44
N TYR A 248 8.48 -6.93 0.48
CA TYR A 248 8.43 -8.39 0.27
C TYR A 248 7.54 -8.75 -0.93
N LEU A 249 6.38 -8.10 -1.07
CA LEU A 249 5.46 -8.35 -2.18
C LEU A 249 6.01 -7.84 -3.53
N ILE A 250 6.66 -6.67 -3.54
CA ILE A 250 7.37 -6.13 -4.71
C ILE A 250 8.46 -7.12 -5.15
N ARG A 251 9.28 -7.59 -4.21
CA ARG A 251 10.40 -8.50 -4.50
C ARG A 251 9.91 -9.86 -4.99
N ALA A 252 8.91 -10.43 -4.34
CA ALA A 252 8.29 -11.69 -4.76
C ALA A 252 7.73 -11.61 -6.18
N GLU A 253 7.03 -10.52 -6.51
CA GLU A 253 6.49 -10.31 -7.85
C GLU A 253 7.59 -10.13 -8.89
N ALA A 254 8.59 -9.30 -8.61
CA ALA A 254 9.69 -9.09 -9.53
C ALA A 254 10.46 -10.39 -9.81
N TYR A 255 10.71 -11.23 -8.79
CA TYR A 255 11.36 -12.53 -8.97
C TYR A 255 10.62 -13.46 -9.95
N VAL A 256 9.28 -13.40 -10.00
CA VAL A 256 8.51 -14.28 -10.90
C VAL A 256 8.31 -13.69 -12.30
N GLN A 257 8.49 -12.38 -12.45
CA GLN A 257 8.32 -11.65 -13.71
C GLN A 257 9.61 -11.47 -14.52
N GLN A 258 10.79 -11.70 -13.91
CA GLN A 258 12.08 -11.70 -14.60
C GLN A 258 12.09 -12.67 -15.79
N ALA A 259 12.96 -12.41 -16.77
CA ALA A 259 13.16 -13.30 -17.91
C ALA A 259 13.59 -14.73 -17.49
N GLN A 260 14.22 -14.86 -16.31
CA GLN A 260 14.53 -16.13 -15.65
C GLN A 260 13.88 -16.13 -14.25
N PRO A 261 12.62 -16.57 -14.11
CA PRO A 261 11.90 -16.51 -12.84
C PRO A 261 12.55 -17.31 -11.71
N ASP A 262 12.70 -16.72 -10.52
CA ASP A 262 13.13 -17.39 -9.29
C ASP A 262 11.95 -17.63 -8.34
N TYR A 263 11.17 -18.67 -8.64
CA TYR A 263 10.02 -19.07 -7.83
C TYR A 263 10.41 -19.45 -6.38
N GLY A 264 11.63 -19.94 -6.18
CA GLY A 264 12.13 -20.34 -4.86
C GLY A 264 12.29 -19.13 -3.94
N ARG A 265 12.88 -18.04 -4.43
CA ARG A 265 13.01 -16.79 -3.65
C ARG A 265 11.67 -16.08 -3.49
N ALA A 266 10.84 -16.03 -4.53
CA ALA A 266 9.50 -15.47 -4.43
C ALA A 266 8.65 -16.21 -3.37
N GLY A 267 8.70 -17.55 -3.38
CA GLY A 267 8.01 -18.37 -2.38
C GLY A 267 8.51 -18.13 -0.96
N LYS A 268 9.81 -17.87 -0.77
CA LYS A 268 10.38 -17.49 0.53
C LYS A 268 9.84 -16.14 1.01
N ASP A 269 9.75 -15.14 0.15
CA ASP A 269 9.22 -13.83 0.52
C ASP A 269 7.74 -13.91 0.98
N ILE A 270 6.90 -14.66 0.25
CA ILE A 270 5.51 -14.92 0.66
C ILE A 270 5.43 -15.72 1.96
N THR A 271 6.32 -16.70 2.14
CA THR A 271 6.41 -17.49 3.37
C THR A 271 6.74 -16.61 4.57
N THR A 272 7.74 -15.74 4.45
CA THR A 272 8.14 -14.81 5.51
C THR A 272 6.98 -13.90 5.91
N LEU A 273 6.25 -13.37 4.93
CA LEU A 273 5.08 -12.53 5.20
C LEU A 273 4.00 -13.33 5.94
N ARG A 274 3.60 -14.50 5.44
CA ARG A 274 2.55 -15.32 6.06
C ARG A 274 2.93 -15.80 7.46
N THR A 275 4.19 -16.17 7.70
CA THR A 275 4.68 -16.52 9.04
C THR A 275 4.49 -15.39 10.05
N ALA A 276 4.60 -14.12 9.64
CA ALA A 276 4.34 -12.98 10.50
C ALA A 276 2.84 -12.68 10.71
N ARG A 277 1.95 -13.22 9.86
CA ARG A 277 0.50 -12.91 9.86
C ARG A 277 -0.37 -14.04 10.43
N TYR A 278 0.10 -15.28 10.38
CA TYR A 278 -0.69 -16.46 10.70
C TYR A 278 -0.45 -16.93 12.13
N SER A 279 -1.47 -17.53 12.75
CA SER A 279 -1.35 -18.17 14.08
C SER A 279 -0.36 -19.32 14.04
N THR A 280 -0.40 -20.11 12.97
CA THR A 280 0.56 -21.15 12.64
C THR A 280 0.74 -21.18 11.12
N TYR A 281 2.00 -21.15 10.67
CA TYR A 281 2.35 -21.33 9.27
C TYR A 281 3.43 -22.41 9.18
N GLY A 282 2.98 -23.65 9.03
CA GLY A 282 3.83 -24.85 9.17
C GLY A 282 4.66 -25.23 7.94
N GLY A 283 4.76 -24.37 6.93
CA GLY A 283 5.34 -24.76 5.65
C GLY A 283 5.93 -23.62 4.82
N SER A 284 6.52 -24.01 3.70
CA SER A 284 6.97 -23.07 2.66
C SER A 284 5.88 -22.86 1.62
N THR A 285 5.84 -21.67 1.03
CA THR A 285 4.96 -21.35 -0.08
C THR A 285 5.64 -21.79 -1.38
N ALA A 286 5.21 -22.93 -1.92
CA ALA A 286 5.71 -23.41 -3.19
C ALA A 286 5.09 -22.62 -4.35
N LEU A 287 5.94 -21.98 -5.15
CA LEU A 287 5.55 -21.27 -6.36
C LEU A 287 6.10 -21.97 -7.60
N SER A 288 5.38 -21.82 -8.70
CA SER A 288 5.74 -22.30 -10.04
C SER A 288 5.15 -21.35 -11.07
N ALA A 289 5.50 -21.56 -12.35
CA ALA A 289 4.94 -20.79 -13.45
C ALA A 289 3.40 -20.80 -13.48
N SER A 290 2.77 -21.89 -13.03
CA SER A 290 1.32 -22.05 -13.11
C SER A 290 0.54 -21.36 -11.98
N ASN A 291 1.18 -21.03 -10.85
CA ASN A 291 0.47 -20.50 -9.67
C ASN A 291 1.07 -19.19 -9.12
N ALA A 292 2.28 -18.80 -9.55
CA ALA A 292 3.04 -17.73 -8.91
C ALA A 292 2.25 -16.42 -8.78
N MET A 293 1.73 -15.92 -9.91
CA MET A 293 0.98 -14.68 -9.91
C MET A 293 -0.35 -14.79 -9.19
N GLU A 294 -1.07 -15.93 -9.27
CA GLU A 294 -2.30 -16.12 -8.49
C GLU A 294 -2.05 -15.98 -6.98
N VAL A 295 -0.99 -16.63 -6.48
CA VAL A 295 -0.62 -16.57 -5.06
C VAL A 295 -0.20 -15.15 -4.66
N ILE A 296 0.63 -14.50 -5.47
CA ILE A 296 1.13 -13.14 -5.20
C ILE A 296 -0.02 -12.13 -5.23
N GLU A 297 -0.91 -12.20 -6.21
CA GLU A 297 -2.07 -11.31 -6.33
C GLU A 297 -3.02 -11.47 -5.13
N ALA A 298 -3.31 -12.70 -4.73
CA ALA A 298 -4.13 -12.98 -3.56
C ALA A 298 -3.48 -12.44 -2.28
N GLU A 299 -2.16 -12.61 -2.13
CA GLU A 299 -1.45 -12.12 -0.96
C GLU A 299 -1.39 -10.58 -0.92
N ARG A 300 -1.22 -9.92 -2.08
CA ARG A 300 -1.29 -8.46 -2.20
C ARG A 300 -2.66 -7.91 -1.81
N VAL A 301 -3.75 -8.57 -2.25
CA VAL A 301 -5.10 -8.18 -1.83
C VAL A 301 -5.27 -8.27 -0.32
N LYS A 302 -4.81 -9.36 0.29
CA LYS A 302 -4.93 -9.57 1.75
C LYS A 302 -4.10 -8.59 2.56
N GLU A 303 -2.84 -8.38 2.20
CA GLU A 303 -1.90 -7.57 2.97
C GLU A 303 -2.12 -6.07 2.78
N LEU A 304 -2.47 -5.64 1.56
CA LEU A 304 -2.61 -4.23 1.18
C LEU A 304 -4.08 -3.80 1.10
N TYR A 305 -4.98 -4.54 1.75
CA TYR A 305 -6.42 -4.30 1.70
C TYR A 305 -6.75 -2.86 2.10
N MET A 306 -7.40 -2.13 1.19
CA MET A 306 -7.81 -0.73 1.33
C MET A 306 -6.68 0.28 1.57
N GLU A 307 -5.46 -0.04 1.15
CA GLU A 307 -4.32 0.91 1.13
C GLU A 307 -4.11 1.59 -0.23
N GLY A 308 -5.06 1.46 -1.17
CA GLY A 308 -5.04 2.18 -2.45
C GLY A 308 -4.24 1.51 -3.57
N PHE A 309 -3.98 0.20 -3.50
CA PHE A 309 -3.18 -0.52 -4.51
C PHE A 309 -4.00 -1.24 -5.58
N ARG A 310 -5.16 -1.80 -5.23
CA ARG A 310 -5.87 -2.80 -6.07
C ARG A 310 -6.18 -2.32 -7.48
N LEU A 311 -6.62 -1.07 -7.65
CA LEU A 311 -6.94 -0.52 -8.98
C LEU A 311 -5.69 -0.48 -9.88
N HIS A 312 -4.55 -0.08 -9.33
CA HIS A 312 -3.29 0.05 -10.07
C HIS A 312 -2.64 -1.29 -10.34
N ASP A 313 -2.78 -2.22 -9.41
CA ASP A 313 -2.44 -3.63 -9.59
C ASP A 313 -3.22 -4.26 -10.75
N LEU A 314 -4.55 -4.07 -10.80
CA LEU A 314 -5.36 -4.54 -11.93
C LEU A 314 -4.94 -3.90 -13.25
N LYS A 315 -4.69 -2.58 -13.26
CA LYS A 315 -4.24 -1.83 -14.44
C LYS A 315 -2.94 -2.38 -15.01
N ARG A 316 -1.91 -2.56 -14.17
CA ARG A 316 -0.57 -2.99 -14.63
C ARG A 316 -0.47 -4.50 -14.92
N TRP A 317 -1.46 -5.28 -14.49
CA TRP A 317 -1.56 -6.71 -14.81
C TRP A 317 -2.46 -7.00 -16.00
N HIS A 318 -3.03 -5.96 -16.65
CA HIS A 318 -4.05 -6.11 -17.70
C HIS A 318 -5.20 -7.02 -17.25
N LYS A 319 -5.73 -6.76 -16.05
CA LYS A 319 -6.84 -7.53 -15.47
C LYS A 319 -8.07 -6.66 -15.24
N GLY A 320 -9.20 -7.13 -15.75
CA GLY A 320 -10.52 -6.61 -15.41
C GLY A 320 -10.98 -7.06 -14.03
N PHE A 321 -12.17 -6.63 -13.64
CA PHE A 321 -12.86 -7.16 -12.46
C PHE A 321 -14.36 -7.23 -12.68
N GLU A 322 -15.00 -8.14 -11.96
CA GLU A 322 -16.44 -8.27 -11.93
C GLU A 322 -16.93 -8.24 -10.48
N ARG A 323 -17.85 -7.32 -10.20
CA ARG A 323 -18.65 -7.30 -8.99
C ARG A 323 -20.00 -7.90 -9.32
N LYS A 324 -20.36 -8.98 -8.63
CA LYS A 324 -21.67 -9.63 -8.71
C LYS A 324 -22.48 -9.25 -7.47
N PRO A 325 -23.83 -9.19 -7.57
CA PRO A 325 -24.68 -9.07 -6.40
C PRO A 325 -24.35 -10.16 -5.38
N GLN A 326 -24.33 -9.77 -4.12
CA GLN A 326 -24.14 -10.65 -2.97
C GLN A 326 -25.26 -10.38 -1.96
N ASP A 327 -25.38 -11.25 -0.95
CA ASP A 327 -26.32 -11.04 0.14
C ASP A 327 -26.14 -9.64 0.74
N GLN A 328 -27.26 -8.98 1.02
CA GLN A 328 -27.31 -7.64 1.61
C GLN A 328 -26.70 -6.50 0.75
N SER A 329 -26.42 -6.75 -0.54
CA SER A 329 -26.01 -5.69 -1.47
C SER A 329 -27.20 -4.82 -1.91
N LEU A 330 -26.94 -3.53 -2.14
CA LEU A 330 -27.93 -2.59 -2.70
C LEU A 330 -28.23 -2.93 -4.16
N ALA A 331 -29.48 -2.84 -4.59
CA ALA A 331 -29.84 -3.12 -5.99
C ALA A 331 -29.10 -2.18 -6.98
N ASN A 332 -28.99 -0.89 -6.65
CA ASN A 332 -28.22 0.06 -7.45
C ASN A 332 -26.71 -0.14 -7.19
N GLY A 333 -25.96 -0.38 -8.27
CA GLY A 333 -24.51 -0.49 -8.19
C GLY A 333 -24.03 -1.77 -7.50
N SER A 334 -24.82 -2.85 -7.40
CA SER A 334 -24.33 -4.16 -6.93
C SER A 334 -23.69 -5.00 -8.02
N SER A 335 -23.95 -4.70 -9.29
CA SER A 335 -23.30 -5.36 -10.43
C SER A 335 -22.44 -4.37 -11.22
N LEU A 336 -21.20 -4.76 -11.52
CA LEU A 336 -20.33 -4.01 -12.41
C LEU A 336 -19.31 -4.97 -13.02
N LYS A 337 -19.13 -4.93 -14.34
CA LYS A 337 -18.03 -5.61 -15.01
C LYS A 337 -17.19 -4.56 -15.74
N VAL A 338 -15.89 -4.57 -15.47
CA VAL A 338 -14.91 -3.74 -16.18
C VAL A 338 -13.90 -4.69 -16.79
N GLU A 339 -13.75 -4.65 -18.11
CA GLU A 339 -12.79 -5.49 -18.83
C GLU A 339 -11.36 -5.02 -18.57
N ALA A 340 -10.37 -5.87 -18.84
CA ALA A 340 -8.98 -5.45 -18.82
C ALA A 340 -8.77 -4.24 -19.75
N ASP A 341 -7.89 -3.32 -19.36
CA ASP A 341 -7.48 -2.15 -20.14
C ASP A 341 -8.59 -1.13 -20.45
N ASP A 342 -9.73 -1.21 -19.76
CA ASP A 342 -10.79 -0.23 -19.86
C ASP A 342 -10.25 1.20 -19.53
N PRO A 343 -10.62 2.24 -20.29
CA PRO A 343 -10.21 3.61 -20.01
C PRO A 343 -10.49 4.09 -18.57
N LEU A 344 -11.49 3.53 -17.89
CA LEU A 344 -11.86 3.87 -16.51
C LEU A 344 -10.81 3.46 -15.46
N PHE A 345 -9.80 2.67 -15.82
CA PHE A 345 -8.63 2.43 -14.96
C PHE A 345 -7.70 3.65 -14.85
N VAL A 346 -7.88 4.66 -15.70
CA VAL A 346 -7.11 5.91 -15.72
C VAL A 346 -8.05 7.08 -15.45
N TRP A 347 -7.68 7.96 -14.53
CA TRP A 347 -8.48 9.13 -14.21
C TRP A 347 -8.40 10.16 -15.35
N PRO A 348 -9.51 10.83 -15.67
CA PRO A 348 -9.48 11.93 -16.63
C PRO A 348 -8.68 13.11 -16.05
N ILE A 349 -8.04 13.89 -16.92
CA ILE A 349 -7.45 15.16 -16.51
C ILE A 349 -8.58 16.11 -16.08
N PRO A 350 -8.50 16.74 -14.90
CA PRO A 350 -9.50 17.71 -14.45
C PRO A 350 -9.71 18.85 -15.45
N GLN A 351 -10.94 19.33 -15.55
CA GLN A 351 -11.34 20.37 -16.51
C GLN A 351 -10.91 21.79 -16.10
N HIS A 352 -10.41 21.99 -14.87
CA HIS A 352 -10.16 23.30 -14.26
C HIS A 352 -8.77 23.40 -13.66
#